data_AF-A0A819MZH6-F1
#
_entry.id   AF-A0A819MZH6-F1
#
_cell.length_a   1.000
_cell.length_b   1.000
_cell.length_c   1.000
_cell.angle_alpha   90.00
_cell.angle_beta   90.00
_cell.angle_gamma   90.00
#
_symmetry.space_group_name_H-M   'P 1'
#
loop_
_entity.id
_entity.type
_entity.pdbx_description
1 polymer ?
#
loop_
_entity_poly.entity_id
_entity_poly.type
_entity_poly.pdbx_seq_one_letter_code
_entity_poly.pdbx_strand_id
1 'polypeptide(L)'
;QGPFQLVTDKVTTLAWENTGDLNLFQDNNGDAYIIYTAHIDGQIYNPNHLMSVEKLSDDYLSSLGKEFNSGYFGETFVEAPAMFKRNGIYYAVFGQCCCYCAEGSSVTVYNSSSPLGPFSTMNNLGNEGHAQQYNILQYKTTENEGYGYLWQGNRWQSSPDGAKGHDFTYWSPLSFDQDGNIKYMNYTANFTIDVISNLQ
;
A
#
# COMPACT_ATOMS: atom_id res chain seq x y z
N GLN A 1 -22.62 3.48 -4.55
CA GLN A 1 -22.31 2.08 -4.91
C GLN A 1 -22.63 1.88 -6.38
N GLY A 2 -22.08 0.83 -7.01
CA GLY A 2 -22.18 0.55 -8.44
C GLY A 2 -23.61 0.31 -8.98
N PRO A 3 -23.77 -0.40 -10.10
CA PRO A 3 -22.83 -1.38 -10.66
C PRO A 3 -21.62 -0.76 -11.36
N PHE A 4 -20.50 -1.49 -11.38
CA PHE A 4 -19.32 -1.15 -12.18
C PHE A 4 -19.43 -1.79 -13.56
N GLN A 5 -18.91 -1.11 -14.59
CA GLN A 5 -18.81 -1.62 -15.96
C GLN A 5 -17.35 -1.91 -16.30
N LEU A 6 -17.08 -3.07 -16.89
CA LEU A 6 -15.76 -3.37 -17.45
C LEU A 6 -15.54 -2.49 -18.69
N VAL A 7 -14.55 -1.59 -18.62
CA VAL A 7 -14.18 -0.70 -19.73
C VAL A 7 -13.10 -1.32 -20.61
N THR A 8 -12.16 -2.05 -19.98
CA THR A 8 -11.04 -2.72 -20.65
C THR A 8 -10.73 -4.00 -19.89
N ASP A 9 -10.53 -5.10 -20.61
CA ASP A 9 -10.22 -6.43 -20.07
C ASP A 9 -8.72 -6.72 -20.01
N LYS A 10 -7.90 -5.81 -20.53
CA LYS A 10 -6.44 -5.95 -20.59
C LYS A 10 -5.75 -4.63 -20.25
N VAL A 11 -5.69 -4.34 -18.96
CA VAL A 11 -4.86 -3.25 -18.40
C VAL A 11 -3.54 -3.84 -17.95
N THR A 12 -2.44 -3.17 -18.29
CA THR A 12 -1.09 -3.49 -17.80
C THR A 12 -0.39 -2.21 -17.41
N THR A 13 0.55 -2.31 -16.47
CA THR A 13 1.62 -1.32 -16.28
C THR A 13 2.43 -1.21 -17.56
N LEU A 14 2.91 0.00 -17.88
CA LEU A 14 3.61 0.27 -19.14
C LEU A 14 5.13 0.45 -18.93
N ALA A 15 5.59 0.67 -17.70
CA ALA A 15 7.02 0.69 -17.42
C ALA A 15 7.60 -0.73 -17.39
N TRP A 16 6.93 -1.65 -16.69
CA TRP A 16 7.38 -3.03 -16.45
C TRP A 16 6.28 -4.04 -16.78
N GLU A 17 6.64 -5.15 -17.43
CA GLU A 17 5.68 -6.12 -17.99
C GLU A 17 5.26 -7.24 -17.02
N ASN A 18 6.10 -7.58 -16.04
CA ASN A 18 5.85 -8.64 -15.08
C ASN A 18 5.60 -8.04 -13.69
N THR A 19 4.35 -8.02 -13.26
CA THR A 19 3.93 -7.39 -12.00
C THR A 19 3.11 -8.32 -11.12
N GLY A 20 3.05 -8.00 -9.83
CA GLY A 20 2.28 -8.69 -8.81
C GLY A 20 1.27 -7.76 -8.14
N ASP A 21 1.20 -7.82 -6.80
CA ASP A 21 0.29 -7.03 -5.99
C ASP A 21 0.36 -5.53 -6.30
N LEU A 22 -0.78 -4.85 -6.19
CA LEU A 22 -0.94 -3.43 -6.52
C LEU A 22 -1.89 -2.71 -5.57
N ASN A 23 -1.77 -1.38 -5.55
CA ASN A 23 -2.69 -0.46 -4.89
C ASN A 23 -2.75 0.87 -5.65
N LEU A 24 -3.78 1.68 -5.40
CA LEU A 24 -4.05 2.93 -6.11
C LEU A 24 -4.01 4.11 -5.14
N PHE A 25 -3.38 5.19 -5.56
CA PHE A 25 -3.31 6.44 -4.80
C PHE A 25 -3.72 7.62 -5.69
N GLN A 26 -4.63 8.45 -5.19
CA GLN A 26 -5.01 9.72 -5.83
C GLN A 26 -4.49 10.87 -4.97
N ASP A 27 -3.75 11.79 -5.59
CA ASP A 27 -3.27 13.00 -4.92
C ASP A 27 -4.33 14.12 -4.98
N ASN A 28 -4.17 15.12 -4.10
CA ASN A 28 -5.07 16.25 -3.94
C ASN A 28 -5.23 17.12 -5.21
N ASN A 29 -4.30 17.02 -6.16
CA ASN A 29 -4.38 17.72 -7.45
C ASN A 29 -5.18 16.95 -8.52
N GLY A 30 -5.67 15.76 -8.20
CA GLY A 30 -6.37 14.88 -9.14
C GLY A 30 -5.46 13.98 -9.97
N ASP A 31 -4.14 14.03 -9.80
CA ASP A 31 -3.26 13.01 -10.37
C ASP A 31 -3.45 11.69 -9.61
N ALA A 32 -3.44 10.57 -10.33
CA ALA A 32 -3.51 9.24 -9.74
C ALA A 32 -2.30 8.40 -10.10
N TYR A 33 -2.00 7.43 -9.25
CA TYR A 33 -0.81 6.60 -9.30
C TYR A 33 -1.18 5.15 -8.98
N ILE A 34 -0.51 4.22 -9.65
CA ILE A 34 -0.48 2.81 -9.29
C ILE A 34 0.86 2.50 -8.64
N ILE A 35 0.83 1.97 -7.42
CA ILE A 35 1.99 1.35 -6.80
C ILE A 35 1.86 -0.16 -6.94
N TYR A 36 2.94 -0.84 -7.33
CA TYR A 36 2.88 -2.27 -7.60
C TYR A 36 4.21 -2.97 -7.37
N THR A 37 4.11 -4.29 -7.19
CA THR A 37 5.24 -5.21 -7.15
C THR A 37 5.72 -5.46 -8.57
N ALA A 38 6.97 -5.12 -8.88
CA ALA A 38 7.61 -5.45 -10.15
C ALA A 38 8.50 -6.69 -9.97
N HIS A 39 8.26 -7.72 -10.78
CA HIS A 39 9.08 -8.92 -10.84
C HIS A 39 10.23 -8.71 -11.84
N ILE A 40 11.44 -8.62 -11.32
CA ILE A 40 12.67 -8.40 -12.08
C ILE A 40 13.30 -9.76 -12.38
N ASP A 41 14.09 -9.85 -13.44
CA ASP A 41 14.81 -11.09 -13.78
C ASP A 41 15.94 -11.39 -12.75
N GLY A 42 15.91 -12.61 -12.22
CA GLY A 42 16.80 -13.14 -11.16
C GLY A 42 18.25 -13.31 -11.52
N GLN A 43 18.60 -13.12 -12.78
CA GLN A 43 19.98 -13.09 -13.21
C GLN A 43 20.72 -11.83 -12.71
N ILE A 44 20.00 -10.73 -12.43
CA ILE A 44 20.61 -9.43 -12.06
C ILE A 44 20.43 -9.13 -10.56
N TYR A 45 19.30 -9.50 -9.95
CA TYR A 45 19.01 -9.27 -8.54
C TYR A 45 18.36 -10.51 -7.93
N ASN A 46 18.94 -11.12 -6.90
CA ASN A 46 18.28 -12.22 -6.19
C ASN A 46 18.13 -11.85 -4.73
N PRO A 47 16.90 -11.70 -4.18
CA PRO A 47 15.58 -11.94 -4.80
C PRO A 47 14.96 -10.77 -5.63
N ASN A 48 13.88 -11.09 -6.36
CA ASN A 48 13.40 -10.44 -7.59
C ASN A 48 12.21 -9.48 -7.51
N HIS A 49 11.64 -9.24 -6.34
CA HIS A 49 10.47 -8.36 -6.22
C HIS A 49 10.92 -7.01 -5.66
N LEU A 50 10.65 -5.93 -6.39
CA LEU A 50 10.84 -4.56 -5.94
C LEU A 50 9.56 -3.77 -6.18
N MET A 51 9.44 -2.60 -5.56
CA MET A 51 8.33 -1.70 -5.80
C MET A 51 8.59 -0.78 -6.98
N SER A 52 7.52 -0.43 -7.68
CA SER A 52 7.50 0.68 -8.62
C SER A 52 6.18 1.44 -8.52
N VAL A 53 6.22 2.73 -8.83
CA VAL A 53 5.04 3.60 -8.95
C VAL A 53 5.01 4.16 -10.35
N GLU A 54 3.83 4.12 -11.00
CA GLU A 54 3.57 4.83 -12.24
C GLU A 54 2.41 5.81 -12.09
N LYS A 55 2.48 6.96 -12.76
CA LYS A 55 1.36 7.88 -12.89
C LYS A 55 0.32 7.31 -13.87
N LEU A 56 -0.96 7.48 -13.56
CA LEU A 56 -2.07 7.13 -14.45
C LEU A 56 -2.41 8.29 -15.40
N SER A 57 -3.05 7.94 -16.52
CA SER A 57 -3.70 8.89 -17.43
C SER A 57 -4.79 9.70 -16.71
N ASP A 58 -5.16 10.86 -17.24
CA ASP A 58 -6.17 11.75 -16.62
C ASP A 58 -7.56 11.09 -16.48
N ASP A 59 -7.86 10.07 -17.28
CA ASP A 59 -9.08 9.26 -17.20
C ASP A 59 -8.96 8.03 -16.27
N TYR A 60 -7.77 7.81 -15.71
CA TYR A 60 -7.39 6.67 -14.86
C TYR A 60 -7.52 5.29 -15.52
N LEU A 61 -7.62 5.22 -16.85
CA LEU A 61 -7.82 3.96 -17.56
C LEU A 61 -6.52 3.28 -17.99
N SER A 62 -5.39 3.99 -17.96
CA SER A 62 -4.08 3.42 -18.25
C SER A 62 -2.98 4.05 -17.39
N SER A 63 -1.83 3.37 -17.36
CA SER A 63 -0.60 3.96 -16.86
C SER A 63 0.07 4.82 -17.94
N LEU A 64 0.88 5.80 -17.54
CA LEU A 64 1.70 6.64 -18.43
C LEU A 64 3.11 6.07 -18.68
N GLY A 65 3.53 5.02 -17.97
CA GLY A 65 4.71 4.24 -18.35
C GLY A 65 6.07 4.84 -18.00
N LYS A 66 7.08 4.51 -18.81
CA LYS A 66 8.51 4.73 -18.55
C LYS A 66 8.92 6.19 -18.35
N GLU A 67 8.15 7.15 -18.84
CA GLU A 67 8.44 8.58 -18.63
C GLU A 67 7.90 9.10 -17.29
N PHE A 68 6.93 8.39 -16.69
CA PHE A 68 6.21 8.82 -15.49
C PHE A 68 6.21 7.72 -14.42
N ASN A 69 7.40 7.21 -14.09
CA ASN A 69 7.58 6.16 -13.07
C ASN A 69 8.73 6.45 -12.10
N SER A 70 8.74 5.75 -10.97
CA SER A 70 9.74 5.89 -9.91
C SER A 70 11.05 5.13 -10.15
N GLY A 71 11.13 4.30 -11.19
CA GLY A 71 12.08 3.20 -11.25
C GLY A 71 11.74 2.14 -10.20
N TYR A 72 12.74 1.30 -9.88
CA TYR A 72 12.63 0.34 -8.80
C TYR A 72 13.12 0.92 -7.47
N PHE A 73 12.41 0.61 -6.40
CA PHE A 73 12.81 0.96 -5.04
C PHE A 73 12.33 -0.10 -4.04
N GLY A 74 12.82 -0.02 -2.80
CA GLY A 74 12.49 -0.97 -1.75
C GLY A 74 13.58 -1.99 -1.45
N GLU A 75 13.37 -2.76 -0.38
CA GLU A 75 14.08 -4.01 -0.14
C GLU A 75 13.70 -5.06 -1.19
N THR A 76 14.54 -6.07 -1.38
CA THR A 76 14.25 -7.17 -2.30
C THR A 76 13.25 -8.16 -1.69
N PHE A 77 12.45 -8.80 -2.55
CA PHE A 77 11.41 -9.77 -2.14
C PHE A 77 10.30 -9.17 -1.30
N VAL A 78 9.72 -8.09 -1.79
CA VAL A 78 8.59 -7.38 -1.17
C VAL A 78 7.31 -7.51 -2.01
N GLU A 79 6.15 -7.37 -1.37
CA GLU A 79 4.83 -7.37 -2.03
C GLU A 79 3.80 -6.54 -1.21
N ALA A 80 2.53 -6.61 -1.58
CA ALA A 80 1.42 -5.95 -0.90
C ALA A 80 1.59 -4.44 -0.63
N PRO A 81 1.83 -3.64 -1.68
CA PRO A 81 2.03 -2.20 -1.50
C PRO A 81 0.77 -1.44 -1.13
N ALA A 82 0.97 -0.32 -0.48
CA ALA A 82 0.01 0.76 -0.32
C ALA A 82 0.75 2.11 -0.36
N MET A 83 0.07 3.15 -0.83
CA MET A 83 0.63 4.50 -0.91
C MET A 83 -0.36 5.53 -0.38
N PHE A 84 0.13 6.49 0.39
CA PHE A 84 -0.68 7.60 0.89
C PHE A 84 0.16 8.87 1.06
N LYS A 85 -0.50 10.02 1.21
CA LYS A 85 0.16 11.31 1.42
C LYS A 85 -0.26 11.92 2.75
N ARG A 86 0.71 12.40 3.53
CA ARG A 86 0.49 13.10 4.79
C ARG A 86 1.44 14.30 4.87
N ASN A 87 0.89 15.50 5.12
CA ASN A 87 1.65 16.74 5.30
C ASN A 87 2.66 17.02 4.17
N GLY A 88 2.28 16.74 2.92
CA GLY A 88 3.14 16.96 1.74
C GLY A 88 4.18 15.86 1.49
N ILE A 89 4.28 14.86 2.36
CA ILE A 89 5.16 13.70 2.21
C ILE A 89 4.35 12.51 1.69
N TYR A 90 4.91 11.81 0.71
CA TYR A 90 4.35 10.57 0.16
C TYR A 90 4.99 9.39 0.88
N TYR A 91 4.16 8.46 1.33
CA TYR A 91 4.57 7.25 2.02
C TYR A 91 4.23 6.07 1.13
N ALA A 92 5.21 5.19 0.91
CA ALA A 92 5.02 3.88 0.31
C ALA A 92 5.28 2.83 1.38
N VAL A 93 4.34 1.92 1.57
CA VAL A 93 4.35 0.93 2.63
C VAL A 93 4.13 -0.43 2.01
N PHE A 94 4.99 -1.41 2.30
CA PHE A 94 4.92 -2.76 1.73
C PHE A 94 5.62 -3.76 2.65
N GLY A 95 5.24 -5.03 2.53
CA GLY A 95 5.76 -6.10 3.37
C GLY A 95 6.73 -7.01 2.64
N GLN A 96 7.47 -7.82 3.39
CA GLN A 96 8.19 -8.96 2.82
C GLN A 96 7.21 -9.93 2.14
N CYS A 97 7.57 -10.41 0.97
CA CYS A 97 6.82 -11.42 0.25
C CYS A 97 6.77 -12.71 1.07
N CYS A 98 5.55 -13.15 1.38
CA CYS A 98 5.32 -14.35 2.18
C CYS A 98 4.27 -15.29 1.59
N CYS A 99 3.64 -14.92 0.47
CA CYS A 99 2.77 -15.80 -0.31
C CYS A 99 1.66 -16.48 0.52
N TYR A 100 0.79 -15.68 1.15
CA TYR A 100 -0.32 -16.20 1.98
C TYR A 100 0.13 -16.97 3.23
N CYS A 101 1.27 -16.60 3.83
CA CYS A 101 1.78 -17.21 5.06
C CYS A 101 0.86 -16.96 6.26
N ALA A 102 0.80 -17.91 7.20
CA ALA A 102 -0.02 -17.81 8.41
C ALA A 102 0.57 -16.81 9.43
N GLU A 103 1.89 -16.59 9.36
CA GLU A 103 2.64 -15.76 10.27
C GLU A 103 2.49 -14.26 9.98
N GLY A 104 2.02 -13.89 8.79
CA GLY A 104 2.05 -12.52 8.28
C GLY A 104 3.46 -12.07 7.87
N SER A 105 3.59 -10.79 7.53
CA SER A 105 4.85 -10.21 7.05
C SER A 105 5.18 -8.92 7.79
N SER A 106 6.47 -8.73 8.08
CA SER A 106 6.94 -7.42 8.55
C SER A 106 6.79 -6.36 7.47
N VAL A 107 6.43 -5.13 7.87
CA VAL A 107 6.11 -4.03 6.95
C VAL A 107 7.16 -2.92 7.03
N THR A 108 7.72 -2.54 5.88
CA THR A 108 8.72 -1.47 5.78
C THR A 108 8.09 -0.22 5.15
N VAL A 109 8.50 0.94 5.66
CA VAL A 109 8.00 2.26 5.26
C VAL A 109 9.09 2.99 4.49
N TYR A 110 8.71 3.57 3.36
CA TYR A 110 9.50 4.46 2.54
C TYR A 110 8.80 5.80 2.41
N ASN A 111 9.55 6.89 2.22
CA ASN A 111 8.96 8.19 1.92
C ASN A 111 9.64 8.93 0.78
N SER A 112 8.95 9.94 0.26
CA SER A 112 9.48 10.89 -0.69
C SER A 112 8.76 12.24 -0.59
N SER A 113 9.40 13.30 -1.09
CA SER A 113 8.78 14.61 -1.32
C SER A 113 8.03 14.69 -2.65
N SER A 114 8.08 13.63 -3.48
CA SER A 114 7.43 13.52 -4.79
C SER A 114 6.74 12.15 -4.92
N PRO A 115 5.59 12.06 -5.62
CA PRO A 115 4.85 10.80 -5.74
C PRO A 115 5.62 9.72 -6.53
N LEU A 116 6.57 10.14 -7.36
CA LEU A 116 7.42 9.23 -8.14
C LEU A 116 8.84 9.09 -7.56
N GLY A 117 9.04 9.51 -6.30
CA GLY A 117 10.34 9.40 -5.66
C GLY A 117 11.31 10.57 -5.98
N PRO A 118 12.60 10.41 -5.62
CA PRO A 118 13.21 9.20 -5.08
C PRO A 118 12.66 8.84 -3.70
N PHE A 119 12.50 7.54 -3.44
CA PHE A 119 12.02 7.02 -2.16
C PHE A 119 13.21 6.66 -1.26
N SER A 120 13.12 7.04 0.02
CA SER A 120 14.10 6.70 1.06
C SER A 120 13.46 5.82 2.11
N THR A 121 14.19 4.82 2.61
CA THR A 121 13.75 4.00 3.73
C THR A 121 13.57 4.86 4.98
N MET A 122 12.45 4.69 5.69
CA MET A 122 12.19 5.32 6.99
C MET A 122 12.43 4.34 8.13
N ASN A 123 11.50 3.40 8.31
CA ASN A 123 11.47 2.47 9.43
C ASN A 123 10.63 1.23 9.09
N ASN A 124 10.55 0.32 10.05
CA ASN A 124 9.71 -0.88 9.98
C ASN A 124 8.57 -0.78 11.02
N LEU A 125 7.39 -1.31 10.68
CA LEU A 125 6.19 -1.29 11.53
C LEU A 125 6.03 -2.55 12.39
N GLY A 126 6.86 -3.57 12.16
CA GLY A 126 6.72 -4.91 12.70
C GLY A 126 5.72 -5.77 11.91
N ASN A 127 5.35 -6.90 12.50
CA ASN A 127 4.39 -7.87 11.98
C ASN A 127 3.24 -8.07 12.99
N GLU A 128 2.77 -6.95 13.55
CA GLU A 128 1.71 -6.98 14.55
C GLU A 128 0.39 -7.48 13.95
N GLY A 129 -0.35 -8.29 14.72
CA GLY A 129 -1.57 -8.96 14.27
C GLY A 129 -1.34 -10.21 13.42
N HIS A 130 -0.08 -10.61 13.15
CA HIS A 130 0.27 -11.77 12.32
C HIS A 130 -0.50 -11.77 11.00
N ALA A 131 -0.44 -10.63 10.31
CA ALA A 131 -1.22 -10.37 9.11
C ALA A 131 -0.32 -9.83 8.00
N GLN A 132 -0.63 -10.19 6.77
CA GLN A 132 -0.01 -9.61 5.58
C GLN A 132 -0.79 -8.36 5.18
N GLN A 133 -0.10 -7.24 5.00
CA GLN A 133 -0.71 -5.98 4.57
C GLN A 133 -1.52 -6.17 3.27
N TYR A 134 -2.54 -5.35 3.06
CA TYR A 134 -3.11 -5.14 1.72
C TYR A 134 -3.51 -3.69 1.45
N ASN A 135 -3.64 -2.84 2.48
CA ASN A 135 -4.05 -1.45 2.29
C ASN A 135 -3.71 -0.54 3.48
N ILE A 136 -3.64 0.76 3.21
CA ILE A 136 -3.76 1.82 4.22
C ILE A 136 -5.02 2.64 3.89
N LEU A 137 -6.03 2.57 4.76
CA LEU A 137 -7.25 3.37 4.61
C LEU A 137 -7.06 4.74 5.27
N GLN A 138 -7.26 5.81 4.52
CA GLN A 138 -7.32 7.16 5.05
C GLN A 138 -8.76 7.51 5.50
N TYR A 139 -8.92 8.17 6.64
CA TYR A 139 -10.21 8.62 7.15
C TYR A 139 -10.12 10.00 7.79
N LYS A 140 -11.23 10.76 7.81
CA LYS A 140 -11.33 12.04 8.55
C LYS A 140 -11.96 11.81 9.91
N THR A 141 -11.40 12.41 10.95
CA THR A 141 -11.98 12.39 12.30
C THR A 141 -12.60 13.73 12.67
N THR A 142 -13.51 13.70 13.63
CA THR A 142 -14.10 14.90 14.25
C THR A 142 -13.14 15.58 15.25
N GLU A 143 -12.25 14.78 15.87
CA GLU A 143 -11.39 15.22 16.97
C GLU A 143 -10.16 16.00 16.51
N ASN A 144 -9.74 15.88 15.25
CA ASN A 144 -8.58 16.54 14.69
C ASN A 144 -8.92 17.15 13.33
N GLU A 145 -8.34 18.31 12.99
CA GLU A 145 -8.47 18.92 11.66
C GLU A 145 -7.80 18.12 10.52
N GLY A 146 -7.24 16.94 10.83
CA GLY A 146 -6.44 16.13 9.92
C GLY A 146 -7.04 14.76 9.62
N TYR A 147 -6.32 14.01 8.78
CA TYR A 147 -6.66 12.62 8.46
C TYR A 147 -5.99 11.65 9.44
N GLY A 148 -6.73 10.61 9.82
CA GLY A 148 -6.18 9.38 10.38
C GLY A 148 -5.92 8.34 9.29
N TYR A 149 -5.12 7.33 9.64
CA TYR A 149 -4.73 6.25 8.73
C TYR A 149 -4.91 4.91 9.44
N LEU A 150 -5.47 3.94 8.75
CA LEU A 150 -5.77 2.62 9.26
C LEU A 150 -5.00 1.60 8.42
N TRP A 151 -4.05 0.92 9.05
CA TRP A 151 -3.39 -0.22 8.44
C TRP A 151 -4.35 -1.40 8.37
N GLN A 152 -4.36 -2.11 7.24
CA GLN A 152 -5.21 -3.28 7.04
C GLN A 152 -4.40 -4.45 6.49
N GLY A 153 -4.57 -5.62 7.11
CA GLY A 153 -3.94 -6.86 6.68
C GLY A 153 -4.84 -8.08 6.78
N ASN A 154 -4.54 -9.09 5.96
CA ASN A 154 -5.17 -10.41 5.95
C ASN A 154 -4.39 -11.36 6.85
N ARG A 155 -5.11 -12.09 7.69
CA ARG A 155 -4.58 -13.22 8.47
C ARG A 155 -4.82 -14.48 7.67
N TRP A 156 -3.97 -14.72 6.69
CA TRP A 156 -4.10 -15.89 5.84
C TRP A 156 -4.07 -17.20 6.63
N GLN A 157 -4.72 -18.24 6.11
CA GLN A 157 -4.81 -19.56 6.76
C GLN A 157 -5.60 -19.56 8.08
N SER A 158 -6.38 -18.51 8.37
CA SER A 158 -7.19 -18.42 9.60
C SER A 158 -8.61 -18.95 9.43
N SER A 159 -9.07 -19.10 8.19
CA SER A 159 -10.36 -19.67 7.83
C SER A 159 -10.44 -21.15 8.23
N PRO A 160 -11.44 -21.57 9.02
CA PRO A 160 -11.61 -22.98 9.40
C PRO A 160 -11.91 -23.91 8.22
N ASP A 161 -12.49 -23.38 7.15
CA ASP A 161 -12.82 -24.12 5.92
C ASP A 161 -11.72 -24.04 4.84
N GLY A 162 -10.64 -23.30 5.11
CA GLY A 162 -9.52 -23.09 4.19
C GLY A 162 -9.82 -22.16 3.01
N ALA A 163 -11.01 -21.56 2.93
CA ALA A 163 -11.37 -20.63 1.87
C ALA A 163 -10.73 -19.26 2.11
N LYS A 164 -9.87 -18.81 1.18
CA LYS A 164 -9.14 -17.52 1.31
C LYS A 164 -10.03 -16.31 1.50
N GLY A 165 -11.20 -16.28 0.86
CA GLY A 165 -12.18 -15.21 1.03
C GLY A 165 -12.81 -15.14 2.43
N HIS A 166 -12.62 -16.18 3.25
CA HIS A 166 -13.11 -16.23 4.64
C HIS A 166 -11.98 -16.04 5.67
N ASP A 167 -10.74 -15.83 5.22
CA ASP A 167 -9.63 -15.52 6.12
C ASP A 167 -9.92 -14.19 6.84
N PHE A 168 -9.61 -14.16 8.13
CA PHE A 168 -9.83 -12.98 8.95
C PHE A 168 -8.93 -11.83 8.55
N THR A 169 -9.30 -10.61 8.92
CA THR A 169 -8.46 -9.42 8.77
C THR A 169 -8.08 -8.83 10.12
N TYR A 170 -6.91 -8.21 10.21
CA TYR A 170 -6.49 -7.40 11.35
C TYR A 170 -6.23 -5.97 10.90
N TRP A 171 -6.84 -5.01 11.58
CA TRP A 171 -6.74 -3.59 11.25
C TRP A 171 -6.20 -2.83 12.46
N SER A 172 -5.36 -1.83 12.25
CA SER A 172 -4.73 -1.08 13.34
C SER A 172 -4.53 0.40 12.98
N PRO A 173 -4.98 1.36 13.81
CA PRO A 173 -4.73 2.78 13.58
C PRO A 173 -3.23 3.07 13.59
N LEU A 174 -2.76 3.77 12.57
CA LEU A 174 -1.37 4.25 12.53
C LEU A 174 -1.21 5.51 13.36
N SER A 175 -0.10 5.57 14.10
CA SER A 175 0.31 6.74 14.87
C SER A 175 1.63 7.27 14.33
N PHE A 176 1.81 8.60 14.39
CA PHE A 176 3.00 9.27 13.88
C PHE A 176 3.73 9.98 15.02
N ASP A 177 5.05 10.09 14.94
CA ASP A 177 5.83 10.96 15.82
C ASP A 177 5.90 12.41 15.28
N GLN A 178 6.67 13.26 15.97
CA GLN A 178 6.81 14.68 15.62
C GLN A 178 7.58 14.89 14.31
N ASP A 179 8.44 13.95 13.94
CA ASP A 179 9.25 13.98 12.71
C ASP A 179 8.48 13.37 11.52
N GLY A 180 7.28 12.85 11.76
CA GLY A 180 6.42 12.24 10.75
C GLY A 180 6.75 10.78 10.46
N ASN A 181 7.57 10.11 11.28
CA ASN A 181 7.75 8.67 11.19
C ASN A 181 6.49 7.96 11.70
N ILE A 182 6.16 6.84 11.06
CA ILE A 182 5.10 5.97 11.52
C ILE A 182 5.65 5.16 12.69
N LYS A 183 4.98 5.19 13.85
CA LYS A 183 5.38 4.41 15.02
C LYS A 183 5.14 2.92 14.78
N TYR A 184 5.89 2.07 15.48
CA TYR A 184 5.65 0.63 15.51
C TYR A 184 4.17 0.33 15.80
N MET A 185 3.62 -0.67 15.11
CA MET A 185 2.28 -1.13 15.41
C MET A 185 2.31 -1.91 16.72
N ASN A 186 1.44 -1.53 17.65
CA ASN A 186 1.20 -2.27 18.89
C ASN A 186 -0.13 -3.01 18.79
N TYR A 187 -0.18 -4.22 19.36
CA TYR A 187 -1.42 -4.97 19.43
C TYR A 187 -2.54 -4.14 20.07
N THR A 188 -3.63 -3.99 19.33
CA THR A 188 -4.83 -3.30 19.79
C THR A 188 -6.01 -4.22 19.60
N ALA A 189 -6.49 -4.81 20.70
CA ALA A 189 -7.60 -5.76 20.65
C ALA A 189 -8.89 -5.13 20.13
N ASN A 190 -9.15 -3.88 20.53
CA ASN A 190 -10.32 -3.10 20.13
C ASN A 190 -9.94 -1.62 20.09
N PHE A 191 -10.49 -0.89 19.14
CA PHE A 191 -10.40 0.56 19.06
C PHE A 191 -11.70 1.13 18.50
N THR A 192 -11.95 2.41 18.75
CA THR A 192 -13.05 3.16 18.14
C THR A 192 -12.43 4.28 17.32
N ILE A 193 -12.93 4.48 16.10
CA ILE A 193 -12.59 5.64 15.28
C ILE A 193 -13.87 6.46 15.12
N ASP A 194 -13.84 7.72 15.54
CA ASP A 194 -14.89 8.66 15.16
C ASP A 194 -14.62 9.17 13.74
N VAL A 195 -15.52 8.88 12.82
CA VAL A 195 -15.39 9.21 11.39
C VAL A 195 -16.44 10.22 10.98
N ILE A 196 -16.03 11.24 10.23
CA ILE A 196 -16.97 12.18 9.62
C ILE A 196 -17.64 11.47 8.44
N SER A 197 -18.96 11.29 8.52
CA SER A 197 -19.77 10.60 7.51
C SER A 197 -20.03 11.40 6.24
N ASN A 198 -19.77 12.72 6.26
CA ASN A 198 -20.01 13.62 5.13
C ASN A 198 -18.69 14.16 4.57
N LEU A 199 -18.08 13.39 3.66
CA LEU A 199 -17.11 13.94 2.72
C LEU A 199 -17.92 14.70 1.65
N GLN A 200 -18.05 16.02 1.81
CA GLN A 200 -18.35 16.91 0.68
C GLN A 200 -17.08 17.11 -0.15
#